data_AF-A0A7J6TB68-F1
#
_entry.id   AF-A0A7J6TB68-F1
#
_cell.length_a   1.000
_cell.length_b   1.000
_cell.length_c   1.000
_cell.angle_alpha   90.00
_cell.angle_beta   90.00
_cell.angle_gamma   90.00
#
_symmetry.space_group_name_H-M   'P 1'
#
loop_
_entity.id
_entity.type
_entity.pdbx_description
1 polymer ?
#
loop_
_entity_poly.entity_id
_entity_poly.type
_entity_poly.pdbx_seq_one_letter_code
_entity_poly.pdbx_strand_id
1 'polypeptide(L)'
;VTPEIAAQWQEEMFNKLTPLVESLKRQGKCMRIGVNHGSLSERILTQYGDTPEGMVASAIEVGLMCRALDFHDIIFSMKSSNTRVMVAAYRLLAAEMARRGWDYPLHLGVTEAGGGSDGRIKSGIGIGALLQDGLGDTVRVSLTEDPWHEVGPCSALRDVYEKSLEASPERTGVKGPAAGAAAAQIDPYHFAKREIDTSAIDAPLHKDGSLILRYDPKAAAENMKEYMTKGLGLKARQDGRYQKDVGSVDVLLVDDAVDTAMDAIRAIQDSGVVILGTEEILPGSTVRLLVSEPSQLDSVNLGRAGGCASVVRSAEDVEKILAHPNKAAVRFFIFKPESSCRVHAGRQVAKAVRKCRIPLLLWFTYPEGASQAKAGSDSAVILGASEFGGLFVDGLGDGVFWDDRGLTTEEARDLSLNLMQGSRMRLSKTEFISCPSCGRTLFDLQDTTERIRK
;
A
#
# COMPACT_ATOMS: atom_id res chain seq x y z
N VAL A 1 28.92 20.67 7.95
CA VAL A 1 30.06 19.92 8.52
C VAL A 1 31.19 19.97 7.52
N THR A 2 32.41 20.36 7.93
CA THR A 2 33.56 20.35 7.01
C THR A 2 34.05 18.90 6.82
N PRO A 3 34.73 18.56 5.72
CA PRO A 3 35.26 17.22 5.49
C PRO A 3 36.13 16.68 6.64
N GLU A 4 36.88 17.57 7.31
CA GLU A 4 37.77 17.23 8.42
C GLU A 4 36.99 16.75 9.65
N ILE A 5 35.91 17.45 10.00
CA ILE A 5 35.03 17.06 11.12
C ILE A 5 34.34 15.72 10.82
N ALA A 6 33.92 15.51 9.56
CA ALA A 6 33.32 14.25 9.15
C ALA A 6 34.29 13.07 9.27
N ALA A 7 35.55 13.26 8.86
CA ALA A 7 36.60 12.25 8.97
C ALA A 7 36.92 11.92 10.43
N GLN A 8 37.01 12.93 11.30
CA GLN A 8 37.23 12.73 12.73
C GLN A 8 36.11 11.87 13.35
N TRP A 9 34.85 12.17 13.04
CA TRP A 9 33.72 11.37 13.53
C TRP A 9 33.74 9.94 13.02
N GLN A 10 34.21 9.71 11.79
CA GLN A 10 34.39 8.37 11.24
C GLN A 10 35.47 7.59 11.97
N GLU A 11 36.60 8.23 12.26
CA GLU A 11 37.69 7.63 13.03
C GLU A 11 37.25 7.27 14.46
N GLU A 12 36.53 8.17 15.13
CA GLU A 12 35.97 7.90 16.46
C GLU A 12 34.99 6.73 16.44
N MET A 13 34.13 6.62 15.42
CA MET A 13 33.20 5.51 15.26
C MET A 13 33.94 4.20 15.00
N PHE A 14 34.97 4.21 14.15
CA PHE A 14 35.80 3.05 13.84
C PHE A 14 36.52 2.52 15.10
N ASN A 15 37.11 3.42 15.89
CA ASN A 15 37.79 3.07 17.14
C ASN A 15 36.82 2.48 18.18
N LYS A 16 35.56 2.94 18.22
CA LYS A 16 34.52 2.35 19.09
C LYS A 16 34.00 1.00 18.58
N LEU A 17 33.90 0.82 17.27
CA LEU A 17 33.40 -0.41 16.65
C LEU A 17 34.42 -1.55 16.75
N THR A 18 35.72 -1.24 16.66
CA THR A 18 36.78 -2.24 16.57
C THR A 18 36.77 -3.27 17.72
N PRO A 19 36.72 -2.89 19.01
CA PRO A 19 36.70 -3.86 20.10
C PRO A 19 35.48 -4.78 20.09
N LEU A 20 34.33 -4.29 19.63
CA LEU A 20 33.12 -5.08 19.48
C LEU A 20 33.31 -6.12 18.38
N VAL A 21 33.78 -5.72 17.21
CA VAL A 21 34.03 -6.61 16.07
C VAL A 21 35.05 -7.69 16.43
N GLU A 22 36.16 -7.34 17.06
CA GLU A 22 37.15 -8.34 17.51
C GLU A 22 36.56 -9.35 18.50
N SER A 23 35.69 -8.89 19.41
CA SER A 23 34.99 -9.77 20.35
C SER A 23 34.03 -10.72 19.64
N LEU A 24 33.28 -10.22 18.65
CA LEU A 24 32.37 -11.03 17.85
C LEU A 24 33.12 -12.07 17.00
N LYS A 25 34.26 -11.70 16.39
CA LYS A 25 35.15 -12.62 15.69
C LYS A 25 35.61 -13.76 16.59
N ARG A 26 36.08 -13.45 17.81
CA ARG A 26 36.50 -14.48 18.79
C ARG A 26 35.38 -15.43 19.20
N GLN A 27 34.15 -14.95 19.23
CA GLN A 27 32.97 -15.73 19.67
C GLN A 27 32.23 -16.42 18.53
N GLY A 28 32.61 -16.19 17.27
CA GLY A 28 31.87 -16.68 16.09
C GLY A 28 30.43 -16.18 16.05
N LYS A 29 30.20 -14.89 16.34
CA LYS A 29 28.87 -14.27 16.39
C LYS A 29 28.67 -13.29 15.25
N CYS A 30 27.46 -13.27 14.69
CA CYS A 30 27.06 -12.27 13.71
C CYS A 30 26.62 -10.95 14.36
N MET A 31 26.56 -9.89 13.56
CA MET A 31 26.06 -8.56 13.94
C MET A 31 25.01 -8.07 12.95
N ARG A 32 23.87 -7.57 13.47
CA ARG A 32 22.92 -6.83 12.64
C ARG A 32 23.22 -5.34 12.69
N ILE A 33 23.58 -4.76 11.56
CA ILE A 33 23.70 -3.30 11.37
C ILE A 33 22.30 -2.76 11.08
N GLY A 34 21.68 -2.15 12.09
CA GLY A 34 20.33 -1.62 12.00
C GLY A 34 20.31 -0.10 11.94
N VAL A 35 19.75 0.46 10.87
CA VAL A 35 19.50 1.88 10.73
C VAL A 35 18.01 2.14 10.88
N ASN A 36 17.65 2.99 11.84
CA ASN A 36 16.29 3.49 12.00
C ASN A 36 16.21 4.91 11.46
N HIS A 37 15.17 5.20 10.70
CA HIS A 37 14.92 6.50 10.08
C HIS A 37 14.89 7.64 11.13
N GLY A 38 14.19 7.44 12.25
CA GLY A 38 14.10 8.44 13.33
C GLY A 38 15.36 8.61 14.21
N SER A 39 16.46 7.89 13.93
CA SER A 39 17.69 7.97 14.75
C SER A 39 18.96 8.07 13.90
N LEU A 40 18.89 8.73 12.75
CA LEU A 40 20.07 9.02 11.93
C LEU A 40 21.03 9.96 12.68
N SER A 41 22.34 9.75 12.50
CA SER A 41 23.35 10.61 13.13
C SER A 41 23.31 12.01 12.53
N GLU A 42 23.71 13.01 13.33
CA GLU A 42 23.73 14.42 12.91
C GLU A 42 24.56 14.63 11.62
N ARG A 43 25.65 13.87 11.45
CA ARG A 43 26.46 13.87 10.23
C ARG A 43 25.66 13.46 9.01
N ILE A 44 24.97 12.33 9.10
CA ILE A 44 24.18 11.78 8.01
C ILE A 44 23.03 12.75 7.68
N LEU A 45 22.35 13.27 8.69
CA LEU A 45 21.29 14.26 8.51
C LEU A 45 21.80 15.55 7.85
N THR A 46 22.99 16.02 8.21
CA THR A 46 23.57 17.23 7.60
C THR A 46 23.93 17.02 6.13
N GLN A 47 24.40 15.82 5.76
CA GLN A 47 24.89 15.54 4.41
C GLN A 47 23.79 15.08 3.45
N TYR A 48 22.85 14.28 3.93
CA TYR A 48 21.84 13.62 3.10
C TYR A 48 20.40 14.01 3.48
N GLY A 49 20.20 14.71 4.59
CA GLY A 49 18.88 14.93 5.15
C GLY A 49 18.26 13.66 5.74
N ASP A 50 16.98 13.76 6.09
CA ASP A 50 16.18 12.64 6.60
C ASP A 50 15.60 11.79 5.46
N THR A 51 16.49 11.16 4.68
CA THR A 51 16.18 10.53 3.38
C THR A 51 16.53 9.04 3.34
N PRO A 52 15.92 8.25 2.42
CA PRO A 52 16.35 6.88 2.15
C PRO A 52 17.86 6.75 1.85
N GLU A 53 18.43 7.70 1.11
CA GLU A 53 19.85 7.78 0.78
C GLU A 53 20.70 7.95 2.04
N GLY A 54 20.26 8.80 2.96
CA GLY A 54 20.91 8.98 4.27
C GLY A 54 20.92 7.68 5.08
N MET A 55 19.81 6.93 5.08
CA MET A 55 19.76 5.62 5.72
C MET A 55 20.78 4.65 5.12
N VAL A 56 20.84 4.56 3.79
CA VAL A 56 21.79 3.71 3.06
C VAL A 56 23.23 4.10 3.34
N ALA A 57 23.54 5.41 3.29
CA ALA A 57 24.87 5.92 3.60
C ALA A 57 25.34 5.51 5.00
N SER A 58 24.45 5.61 6.00
CA SER A 58 24.72 5.19 7.37
C SER A 58 25.05 3.69 7.47
N ALA A 59 24.26 2.82 6.82
CA ALA A 59 24.51 1.38 6.86
C ALA A 59 25.80 0.98 6.13
N ILE A 60 26.03 1.53 4.93
CA ILE A 60 27.20 1.23 4.11
C ILE A 60 28.48 1.69 4.79
N GLU A 61 28.46 2.82 5.49
CA GLU A 61 29.59 3.30 6.26
C GLU A 61 30.02 2.28 7.33
N VAL A 62 29.09 1.79 8.15
CA VAL A 62 29.39 0.76 9.15
C VAL A 62 29.82 -0.56 8.49
N GLY A 63 29.20 -0.91 7.35
CA GLY A 63 29.59 -2.09 6.56
C GLY A 63 31.03 -2.02 6.06
N LEU A 64 31.47 -0.85 5.58
CA LEU A 64 32.85 -0.63 5.14
C LEU A 64 33.84 -0.78 6.29
N MET A 65 33.50 -0.27 7.47
CA MET A 65 34.33 -0.44 8.67
C MET A 65 34.45 -1.91 9.08
N CYS A 66 33.35 -2.67 9.05
CA CYS A 66 33.39 -4.11 9.32
C CYS A 66 34.31 -4.85 8.34
N ARG A 67 34.22 -4.52 7.05
CA ARG A 67 35.10 -5.12 6.02
C ARG A 67 36.56 -4.72 6.18
N ALA A 68 36.86 -3.50 6.59
CA ALA A 68 38.22 -3.06 6.90
C ALA A 68 38.83 -3.85 8.08
N LEU A 69 37.98 -4.36 8.98
CA LEU A 69 38.34 -5.25 10.09
C LEU A 69 38.25 -6.74 9.72
N ASP A 70 38.05 -7.07 8.44
CA ASP A 70 37.87 -8.43 7.94
C ASP A 70 36.75 -9.17 8.70
N PHE A 71 35.60 -8.49 8.87
CA PHE A 71 34.41 -9.03 9.51
C PHE A 71 33.24 -9.03 8.54
N HIS A 72 32.73 -10.23 8.23
CA HIS A 72 31.72 -10.46 7.20
C HIS A 72 30.43 -11.08 7.73
N ASP A 73 30.36 -11.47 9.01
CA ASP A 73 29.15 -12.02 9.62
C ASP A 73 28.15 -10.90 9.96
N ILE A 74 27.68 -10.17 8.95
CA ILE A 74 26.80 -9.02 9.10
C ILE A 74 25.45 -9.21 8.39
N ILE A 75 24.41 -8.63 8.98
CA ILE A 75 23.04 -8.54 8.44
C ILE A 75 22.65 -7.06 8.43
N PHE A 76 22.01 -6.58 7.37
CA PHE A 76 21.49 -5.21 7.33
C PHE A 76 20.01 -5.13 7.65
N SER A 77 19.59 -4.04 8.28
CA SER A 77 18.17 -3.67 8.37
C SER A 77 17.98 -2.16 8.30
N MET A 78 16.96 -1.74 7.56
CA MET A 78 16.49 -0.36 7.42
C MET A 78 15.06 -0.26 7.96
N LYS A 79 14.80 0.45 9.06
CA LYS A 79 13.44 0.54 9.61
C LYS A 79 12.92 1.97 9.56
N SER A 80 11.66 2.11 9.13
CA SER A 80 10.90 3.35 9.21
C SER A 80 9.44 3.02 9.54
N SER A 81 8.77 3.93 10.23
CA SER A 81 7.31 3.91 10.42
C SER A 81 6.57 4.49 9.20
N ASN A 82 7.32 5.01 8.22
CA ASN A 82 6.82 5.33 6.89
C ASN A 82 7.21 4.20 5.92
N THR A 83 6.20 3.44 5.48
CA THR A 83 6.37 2.30 4.57
C THR A 83 7.01 2.69 3.24
N ARG A 84 6.74 3.89 2.71
CA ARG A 84 7.38 4.40 1.48
C ARG A 84 8.88 4.56 1.65
N VAL A 85 9.30 5.20 2.75
CA VAL A 85 10.72 5.42 3.08
C VAL A 85 11.42 4.09 3.31
N MET A 86 10.80 3.18 4.07
CA MET A 86 11.35 1.85 4.32
C MET A 86 11.61 1.09 3.01
N VAL A 87 10.61 0.98 2.14
CA VAL A 87 10.71 0.23 0.88
C VAL A 87 11.79 0.84 -0.02
N ALA A 88 11.81 2.18 -0.17
CA ALA A 88 12.84 2.89 -0.91
C ALA A 88 14.26 2.61 -0.37
N ALA A 89 14.45 2.69 0.95
CA ALA A 89 15.75 2.48 1.60
C ALA A 89 16.28 1.05 1.40
N TYR A 90 15.44 0.01 1.48
CA TYR A 90 15.89 -1.36 1.20
C TYR A 90 16.24 -1.58 -0.27
N ARG A 91 15.46 -1.03 -1.20
CA ARG A 91 15.76 -1.15 -2.64
C ARG A 91 17.06 -0.45 -2.99
N LEU A 92 17.29 0.75 -2.45
CA LEU A 92 18.55 1.48 -2.62
C LEU A 92 19.73 0.72 -1.98
N LEU A 93 19.55 0.18 -0.78
CA LEU A 93 20.56 -0.64 -0.13
C LEU A 93 20.91 -1.88 -0.98
N ALA A 94 19.91 -2.59 -1.49
CA ALA A 94 20.12 -3.76 -2.34
C ALA A 94 20.87 -3.40 -3.63
N ALA A 95 20.50 -2.30 -4.28
CA ALA A 95 21.20 -1.79 -5.46
C ALA A 95 22.66 -1.41 -5.16
N GLU A 96 22.90 -0.75 -4.02
CA GLU A 96 24.25 -0.36 -3.59
C GLU A 96 25.12 -1.55 -3.19
N MET A 97 24.54 -2.57 -2.54
CA MET A 97 25.21 -3.84 -2.27
C MET A 97 25.58 -4.55 -3.57
N ALA A 98 24.66 -4.66 -4.53
CA ALA A 98 24.93 -5.26 -5.83
C ALA A 98 26.07 -4.53 -6.57
N ARG A 99 26.07 -3.19 -6.56
CA ARG A 99 27.15 -2.36 -7.15
C ARG A 99 28.52 -2.64 -6.52
N ARG A 100 28.55 -2.99 -5.23
CA ARG A 100 29.76 -3.32 -4.46
C ARG A 100 30.15 -4.80 -4.53
N GLY A 101 29.33 -5.64 -5.16
CA GLY A 101 29.50 -7.10 -5.10
C GLY A 101 29.30 -7.67 -3.70
N TRP A 102 28.39 -7.07 -2.91
CA TRP A 102 27.99 -7.56 -1.58
C TRP A 102 26.70 -8.36 -1.68
N ASP A 103 26.59 -9.39 -0.84
CA ASP A 103 25.51 -10.36 -0.76
C ASP A 103 25.00 -10.56 0.68
N TYR A 104 25.15 -9.52 1.52
CA TYR A 104 24.75 -9.60 2.93
C TYR A 104 23.23 -9.71 3.11
N PRO A 105 22.75 -10.53 4.07
CA PRO A 105 21.32 -10.72 4.31
C PRO A 105 20.60 -9.44 4.77
N LEU A 106 19.31 -9.35 4.43
CA LEU A 106 18.40 -8.28 4.78
C LEU A 106 17.36 -8.75 5.82
N HIS A 107 17.36 -8.10 6.99
CA HIS A 107 16.33 -8.27 8.00
C HIS A 107 15.24 -7.20 7.85
N LEU A 108 14.07 -7.58 7.37
CA LEU A 108 12.95 -6.68 7.13
C LEU A 108 12.12 -6.45 8.40
N GLY A 109 11.65 -5.21 8.58
CA GLY A 109 10.65 -4.92 9.59
C GLY A 109 10.24 -3.45 9.58
N VAL A 110 8.94 -3.21 9.69
CA VAL A 110 8.38 -1.88 9.95
C VAL A 110 8.53 -1.59 11.43
N THR A 111 9.00 -0.39 11.78
CA THR A 111 9.00 0.07 13.18
C THR A 111 7.70 0.80 13.49
N GLU A 112 7.24 0.73 14.74
CA GLU A 112 6.05 1.46 15.22
C GLU A 112 4.83 1.19 14.31
N ALA A 113 4.56 -0.09 14.07
CA ALA A 113 3.47 -0.50 13.18
C ALA A 113 2.09 -0.18 13.80
N GLY A 114 2.00 -0.14 15.14
CA GLY A 114 0.75 -0.07 15.88
C GLY A 114 0.27 -1.46 16.31
N GLY A 115 -1.00 -1.56 16.72
CA GLY A 115 -1.63 -2.82 17.13
C GLY A 115 -2.82 -3.18 16.25
N GLY A 116 -3.35 -4.39 16.44
CA GLY A 116 -4.52 -4.89 15.75
C GLY A 116 -4.33 -4.95 14.24
N SER A 117 -5.40 -4.63 13.50
CA SER A 117 -5.38 -4.64 12.03
C SER A 117 -4.43 -3.59 11.44
N ASP A 118 -4.34 -2.39 12.04
CA ASP A 118 -3.47 -1.32 11.55
C ASP A 118 -2.00 -1.75 11.48
N GLY A 119 -1.49 -2.38 12.56
CA GLY A 119 -0.12 -2.87 12.61
C GLY A 119 0.17 -3.99 11.62
N ARG A 120 -0.80 -4.87 11.38
CA ARG A 120 -0.70 -5.96 10.40
C ARG A 120 -0.72 -5.43 8.97
N ILE A 121 -1.64 -4.52 8.65
CA ILE A 121 -1.73 -3.85 7.35
C ILE A 121 -0.42 -3.11 7.05
N LYS A 122 0.05 -2.28 7.99
CA LYS A 122 1.28 -1.49 7.79
C LYS A 122 2.51 -2.37 7.58
N SER A 123 2.58 -3.49 8.31
CA SER A 123 3.63 -4.51 8.13
C SER A 123 3.51 -5.23 6.79
N GLY A 124 2.30 -5.59 6.37
CA GLY A 124 2.00 -6.17 5.06
C GLY A 124 2.42 -5.26 3.91
N ILE A 125 2.11 -3.97 4.01
CA ILE A 125 2.51 -2.95 3.02
C ILE A 125 4.05 -2.87 2.93
N GLY A 126 4.74 -2.68 4.05
CA GLY A 126 6.19 -2.46 4.03
C GLY A 126 7.00 -3.73 3.73
N ILE A 127 6.75 -4.80 4.47
CA ILE A 127 7.51 -6.07 4.34
C ILE A 127 7.05 -6.82 3.09
N GLY A 128 5.74 -6.92 2.87
CA GLY A 128 5.17 -7.64 1.73
C GLY A 128 5.60 -7.06 0.39
N ALA A 129 5.66 -5.72 0.25
CA ALA A 129 6.17 -5.09 -0.96
C ALA A 129 7.61 -5.51 -1.30
N LEU A 130 8.48 -5.59 -0.29
CA LEU A 130 9.88 -6.00 -0.47
C LEU A 130 10.01 -7.50 -0.77
N LEU A 131 9.23 -8.34 -0.11
CA LEU A 131 9.19 -9.77 -0.44
C LEU A 131 8.74 -9.99 -1.89
N GLN A 132 7.74 -9.23 -2.36
CA GLN A 132 7.31 -9.27 -3.78
C GLN A 132 8.39 -8.78 -4.77
N ASP A 133 9.34 -7.96 -4.30
CA ASP A 133 10.52 -7.57 -5.08
C ASP A 133 11.65 -8.61 -5.01
N GLY A 134 11.48 -9.69 -4.24
CA GLY A 134 12.49 -10.72 -3.99
C GLY A 134 13.57 -10.30 -2.99
N LEU A 135 13.28 -9.30 -2.13
CA LEU A 135 14.18 -8.80 -1.10
C LEU A 135 13.73 -9.29 0.28
N GLY A 136 14.67 -9.78 1.09
CA GLY A 136 14.45 -10.16 2.49
C GLY A 136 14.82 -11.61 2.81
N ASP A 137 15.61 -11.78 3.87
CA ASP A 137 16.11 -13.09 4.33
C ASP A 137 15.53 -13.48 5.69
N THR A 138 15.12 -12.48 6.47
CA THR A 138 14.43 -12.65 7.74
C THR A 138 13.48 -11.48 7.97
N VAL A 139 12.36 -11.73 8.64
CA VAL A 139 11.32 -10.73 8.89
C VAL A 139 11.05 -10.59 10.39
N ARG A 140 10.64 -9.39 10.81
CA ARG A 140 9.98 -9.18 12.09
C ARG A 140 8.86 -8.15 11.95
N VAL A 141 7.67 -8.56 12.33
CA VAL A 141 6.51 -7.67 12.49
C VAL A 141 6.56 -7.05 13.89
N SER A 142 6.45 -5.73 14.00
CA SER A 142 6.66 -5.02 15.27
C SER A 142 5.36 -4.40 15.78
N LEU A 143 4.52 -5.22 16.42
CA LEU A 143 3.22 -4.80 16.98
C LEU A 143 3.38 -4.19 18.37
N THR A 144 2.40 -3.40 18.79
CA THR A 144 2.29 -2.90 20.18
C THR A 144 1.62 -3.91 21.12
N GLU A 145 1.15 -5.04 20.59
CA GLU A 145 0.58 -6.17 21.33
C GLU A 145 1.66 -7.05 21.99
N ASP A 146 1.26 -8.11 22.69
CA ASP A 146 2.18 -9.12 23.21
C ASP A 146 3.02 -9.76 22.08
N PRO A 147 4.33 -10.04 22.28
CA PRO A 147 5.22 -10.57 21.26
C PRO A 147 4.74 -11.84 20.55
N TRP A 148 3.95 -12.70 21.21
CA TRP A 148 3.40 -13.90 20.58
C TRP A 148 2.52 -13.57 19.37
N HIS A 149 1.86 -12.40 19.37
CA HIS A 149 1.05 -11.92 18.26
C HIS A 149 1.88 -11.43 17.06
N GLU A 150 3.21 -11.26 17.19
CA GLU A 150 4.10 -10.93 16.05
C GLU A 150 4.32 -12.15 15.13
N VAL A 151 4.13 -13.38 15.63
CA VAL A 151 4.47 -14.62 14.90
C VAL A 151 3.48 -14.94 13.77
N GLY A 152 2.18 -14.77 14.03
CA GLY A 152 1.10 -15.01 13.06
C GLY A 152 1.29 -14.19 11.77
N PRO A 153 1.48 -12.87 11.85
CA PRO A 153 1.70 -12.03 10.68
C PRO A 153 2.98 -12.35 9.93
N CYS A 154 4.05 -12.76 10.63
CA CYS A 154 5.29 -13.20 9.99
C CYS A 154 5.09 -14.49 9.17
N SER A 155 4.33 -15.44 9.72
CA SER A 155 4.00 -16.70 9.03
C SER A 155 3.13 -16.42 7.80
N ALA A 156 2.14 -15.54 7.93
CA ALA A 156 1.32 -15.08 6.81
C ALA A 156 2.14 -14.43 5.70
N LEU A 157 3.10 -13.56 6.02
CA LEU A 157 4.00 -12.92 5.05
C LEU A 157 4.82 -13.94 4.28
N ARG A 158 5.40 -14.93 4.98
CA ARG A 158 6.13 -16.04 4.37
C ARG A 158 5.23 -16.82 3.42
N ASP A 159 4.06 -17.25 3.87
CA ASP A 159 3.16 -18.08 3.08
C ASP A 159 2.67 -17.37 1.81
N VAL A 160 2.44 -16.05 1.88
CA VAL A 160 2.12 -15.22 0.71
C VAL A 160 3.26 -15.21 -0.30
N TYR A 161 4.51 -15.12 0.17
CA TYR A 161 5.68 -15.14 -0.69
C TYR A 161 5.96 -16.53 -1.28
N GLU A 162 5.87 -17.60 -0.50
CA GLU A 162 6.07 -18.97 -0.99
C GLU A 162 5.06 -19.30 -2.11
N LYS A 163 3.79 -18.91 -1.93
CA LYS A 163 2.77 -19.06 -2.99
C LYS A 163 3.08 -18.25 -4.25
N SER A 164 3.69 -17.06 -4.13
CA SER A 164 4.06 -16.28 -5.32
C SER A 164 5.23 -16.90 -6.09
N LEU A 165 6.12 -17.63 -5.39
CA LEU A 165 7.18 -18.44 -6.02
C LEU A 165 6.60 -19.64 -6.78
N GLU A 166 5.63 -20.34 -6.20
CA GLU A 166 4.95 -21.48 -6.87
C GLU A 166 4.17 -21.04 -8.12
N ALA A 167 3.58 -19.86 -8.07
CA ALA A 167 2.81 -19.29 -9.19
C ALA A 167 3.68 -18.78 -10.34
N SER A 168 5.00 -18.65 -10.15
CA SER A 168 5.93 -18.26 -11.21
C SER A 168 6.29 -19.51 -12.03
N PRO A 169 5.90 -19.61 -13.32
CA PRO A 169 6.38 -20.70 -14.16
C PRO A 169 7.92 -20.69 -14.18
N GLU A 170 8.52 -21.88 -14.26
CA GLU A 170 9.96 -22.16 -14.16
C GLU A 170 10.82 -20.96 -14.57
N ARG A 171 11.84 -20.62 -13.74
CA ARG A 171 12.91 -19.69 -14.10
C ARG A 171 13.60 -20.16 -15.39
N THR A 172 12.99 -19.93 -16.55
CA THR A 172 13.67 -19.98 -17.83
C THR A 172 14.75 -18.92 -17.70
N GLY A 173 16.01 -19.33 -17.73
CA GLY A 173 17.14 -18.42 -17.54
C GLY A 173 17.08 -17.28 -18.54
N VAL A 174 16.43 -16.18 -18.16
CA VAL A 174 16.50 -14.93 -18.89
C VAL A 174 17.88 -14.37 -18.55
N LYS A 175 18.87 -14.68 -19.39
CA LYS A 175 20.00 -13.78 -19.60
C LYS A 175 19.39 -12.46 -20.07
N GLY A 176 19.12 -11.56 -19.14
CA GLY A 176 18.53 -10.26 -19.44
C GLY A 176 19.44 -9.49 -20.38
N PRO A 177 18.91 -8.83 -21.41
CA PRO A 177 19.70 -7.90 -22.21
C PRO A 177 20.20 -6.77 -21.31
N ALA A 178 21.39 -6.28 -21.68
CA ALA A 178 22.04 -5.13 -21.05
C ALA A 178 21.11 -3.91 -20.99
N ALA A 179 21.40 -3.05 -20.00
CA ALA A 179 20.85 -1.71 -19.84
C ALA A 179 20.45 -1.06 -21.17
N GLY A 180 19.15 -0.83 -21.36
CA GLY A 180 18.65 -0.25 -22.61
C GLY A 180 17.15 -0.42 -22.82
N ALA A 181 16.32 0.22 -21.99
CA ALA A 181 14.93 0.50 -22.33
C ALA A 181 14.49 1.80 -21.65
N ALA A 182 15.02 2.92 -22.13
CA ALA A 182 14.58 4.25 -21.76
C ALA A 182 13.24 4.56 -22.46
N ALA A 183 12.13 4.11 -21.87
CA ALA A 183 10.80 4.61 -22.18
C ALA A 183 9.90 4.43 -20.94
N ALA A 184 9.64 5.53 -20.21
CA ALA A 184 8.76 5.62 -19.04
C ALA A 184 9.10 4.66 -17.87
N GLN A 185 10.34 4.67 -17.41
CA GLN A 185 10.77 3.86 -16.27
C GLN A 185 10.20 4.43 -14.96
N ILE A 186 9.42 3.62 -14.24
CA ILE A 186 9.03 3.92 -12.85
C ILE A 186 10.32 3.87 -12.03
N ASP A 187 10.65 4.97 -11.36
CA ASP A 187 11.76 5.01 -10.40
C ASP A 187 11.36 4.21 -9.16
N PRO A 188 11.99 3.06 -8.88
CA PRO A 188 11.62 2.22 -7.73
C PRO A 188 12.20 2.75 -6.41
N TYR A 189 13.05 3.79 -6.45
CA TYR A 189 13.76 4.34 -5.30
C TYR A 189 13.09 5.62 -4.78
N HIS A 190 12.43 6.39 -5.67
CA HIS A 190 11.77 7.64 -5.30
C HIS A 190 10.27 7.59 -5.51
N PHE A 191 9.51 7.87 -4.44
CA PHE A 191 8.07 7.97 -4.52
C PHE A 191 7.65 9.24 -5.27
N ALA A 192 6.83 9.08 -6.31
CA ALA A 192 6.15 10.17 -6.99
C ALA A 192 4.69 9.80 -7.28
N LYS A 193 3.77 10.53 -6.65
CA LYS A 193 2.34 10.39 -6.94
C LYS A 193 2.03 10.96 -8.32
N ARG A 194 1.28 10.21 -9.11
CA ARG A 194 0.85 10.65 -10.44
C ARG A 194 -0.15 11.81 -10.31
N GLU A 195 -0.01 12.80 -11.19
CA GLU A 195 -1.01 13.85 -11.34
C GLU A 195 -2.22 13.30 -12.11
N ILE A 196 -3.40 13.38 -11.49
CA ILE A 196 -4.65 12.88 -12.06
C ILE A 196 -5.62 14.03 -12.29
N ASP A 197 -6.52 13.85 -13.25
CA ASP A 197 -7.66 14.73 -13.45
C ASP A 197 -8.90 14.10 -12.80
N THR A 198 -9.30 14.64 -11.65
CA THR A 198 -10.55 14.28 -10.96
C THR A 198 -11.69 15.23 -11.30
N SER A 199 -11.44 16.29 -12.09
CA SER A 199 -12.42 17.33 -12.43
C SER A 199 -13.34 16.90 -13.57
N ALA A 200 -12.89 15.97 -14.40
CA ALA A 200 -13.69 15.36 -15.44
C ALA A 200 -14.85 14.50 -14.89
N ILE A 201 -14.98 14.30 -13.58
CA ILE A 201 -16.02 13.49 -12.96
C ILE A 201 -16.95 14.40 -12.17
N ASP A 202 -18.21 14.50 -12.61
CA ASP A 202 -19.21 15.43 -12.03
C ASP A 202 -19.51 15.14 -10.54
N ALA A 203 -19.14 13.96 -10.04
CA ALA A 203 -19.15 13.62 -8.62
C ALA A 203 -17.71 13.23 -8.18
N PRO A 204 -17.10 13.96 -7.23
CA PRO A 204 -15.65 13.97 -7.09
C PRO A 204 -15.11 12.70 -6.42
N LEU A 205 -14.23 12.01 -7.15
CA LEU A 205 -13.27 11.07 -6.59
C LEU A 205 -12.36 11.77 -5.57
N HIS A 206 -11.87 11.02 -4.59
CA HIS A 206 -10.95 11.55 -3.60
C HIS A 206 -9.54 11.67 -4.19
N LYS A 207 -9.00 12.90 -4.25
CA LYS A 207 -7.66 13.18 -4.81
C LYS A 207 -6.54 12.36 -4.19
N ASP A 208 -6.70 11.96 -2.93
CA ASP A 208 -5.69 11.22 -2.15
C ASP A 208 -5.88 9.71 -2.09
N GLY A 209 -6.89 9.17 -2.78
CA GLY A 209 -7.19 7.75 -2.75
C GLY A 209 -8.69 7.53 -2.62
N SER A 210 -9.32 7.11 -3.72
CA SER A 210 -10.77 6.85 -3.72
C SER A 210 -11.09 5.46 -3.19
N LEU A 211 -12.17 5.36 -2.42
CA LEU A 211 -12.69 4.11 -1.91
C LEU A 211 -13.92 3.68 -2.72
N ILE A 212 -13.83 2.48 -3.30
CA ILE A 212 -14.98 1.79 -3.89
C ILE A 212 -15.45 0.69 -2.96
N LEU A 213 -16.76 0.62 -2.72
CA LEU A 213 -17.41 -0.52 -2.07
C LEU A 213 -18.54 -1.06 -2.94
N ARG A 214 -18.99 -2.28 -2.61
CA ARG A 214 -20.20 -2.85 -3.19
C ARG A 214 -21.41 -2.41 -2.36
N TYR A 215 -22.53 -2.15 -3.03
CA TYR A 215 -23.80 -1.89 -2.37
C TYR A 215 -24.30 -3.16 -1.67
N ASP A 216 -24.70 -3.01 -0.42
CA ASP A 216 -25.30 -4.07 0.38
C ASP A 216 -26.79 -3.76 0.56
N PRO A 217 -27.67 -4.38 -0.26
CA PRO A 217 -29.10 -4.11 -0.18
C PRO A 217 -29.70 -4.60 1.15
N LYS A 218 -29.12 -5.63 1.78
CA LYS A 218 -29.64 -6.17 3.04
C LYS A 218 -29.36 -5.19 4.18
N ALA A 219 -28.10 -4.76 4.33
CA ALA A 219 -27.73 -3.79 5.35
C ALA A 219 -28.47 -2.44 5.19
N ALA A 220 -28.64 -1.99 3.94
CA ALA A 220 -29.40 -0.78 3.64
C ALA A 220 -30.89 -0.89 4.01
N ALA A 221 -31.51 -2.04 3.76
CA ALA A 221 -32.91 -2.29 4.09
C ALA A 221 -33.15 -2.47 5.61
N GLU A 222 -32.19 -3.08 6.32
CA GLU A 222 -32.27 -3.28 7.77
C GLU A 222 -32.19 -1.97 8.54
N ASN A 223 -31.21 -1.12 8.24
CA ASN A 223 -31.06 0.17 8.91
C ASN A 223 -30.31 1.17 8.03
N MET A 224 -31.05 1.90 7.19
CA MET A 224 -30.49 2.89 6.27
C MET A 224 -29.63 3.96 6.98
N LYS A 225 -30.02 4.41 8.17
CA LYS A 225 -29.25 5.43 8.91
C LYS A 225 -27.87 4.90 9.30
N GLU A 226 -27.81 3.67 9.82
CA GLU A 226 -26.56 3.00 10.21
C GLU A 226 -25.74 2.60 8.99
N TYR A 227 -26.36 2.15 7.91
CA TYR A 227 -25.69 1.89 6.64
C TYR A 227 -25.01 3.15 6.10
N MET A 228 -25.69 4.29 6.10
CA MET A 228 -25.13 5.57 5.63
C MET A 228 -23.97 6.05 6.52
N THR A 229 -24.10 5.97 7.84
CA THR A 229 -23.08 6.49 8.77
C THR A 229 -21.95 5.50 9.03
N LYS A 230 -22.26 4.29 9.50
CA LYS A 230 -21.27 3.29 9.89
C LYS A 230 -20.82 2.43 8.71
N GLY A 231 -21.71 2.07 7.79
CA GLY A 231 -21.33 1.33 6.58
C GLY A 231 -20.51 2.22 5.63
N LEU A 232 -21.10 3.30 5.15
CA LEU A 232 -20.53 4.16 4.10
C LEU A 232 -19.65 5.29 4.64
N GLY A 233 -19.64 5.55 5.94
CA GLY A 233 -18.80 6.59 6.56
C GLY A 233 -19.28 8.01 6.34
N LEU A 234 -20.55 8.21 5.98
CA LEU A 234 -21.10 9.53 5.71
C LEU A 234 -21.44 10.27 7.00
N LYS A 235 -21.25 11.58 6.97
CA LYS A 235 -21.57 12.45 8.11
C LYS A 235 -23.00 12.96 7.98
N ALA A 236 -23.82 12.71 9.00
CA ALA A 236 -25.16 13.29 9.10
C ALA A 236 -25.06 14.80 9.39
N ARG A 237 -25.84 15.58 8.65
CA ARG A 237 -26.00 17.04 8.85
C ARG A 237 -27.19 17.31 9.76
N GLN A 238 -27.23 18.53 10.30
CA GLN A 238 -28.35 19.01 11.13
C GLN A 238 -29.68 19.08 10.38
N ASP A 239 -29.65 19.22 9.06
CA ASP A 239 -30.83 19.25 8.19
C ASP A 239 -31.34 17.86 7.78
N GLY A 240 -30.78 16.79 8.36
CA GLY A 240 -31.15 15.40 8.06
C GLY A 240 -30.52 14.82 6.80
N ARG A 241 -29.76 15.61 6.03
CA ARG A 241 -29.00 15.12 4.85
C ARG A 241 -27.67 14.52 5.25
N TYR A 242 -27.04 13.80 4.33
CA TYR A 242 -25.71 13.23 4.51
C TYR A 242 -24.69 13.96 3.63
N GLN A 243 -23.43 13.96 4.05
CA GLN A 243 -22.33 14.43 3.24
C GLN A 243 -21.12 13.50 3.37
N LYS A 244 -20.28 13.46 2.34
CA LYS A 244 -18.96 12.85 2.41
C LYS A 244 -18.06 13.54 3.43
N ASP A 245 -17.16 12.75 3.98
CA ASP A 245 -16.05 13.11 4.86
C ASP A 245 -14.81 12.29 4.47
N VAL A 246 -13.68 12.56 5.12
CA VAL A 246 -12.42 11.86 4.85
C VAL A 246 -12.48 10.35 5.12
N GLY A 247 -13.44 9.88 5.91
CA GLY A 247 -13.70 8.46 6.15
C GLY A 247 -14.80 7.85 5.28
N SER A 248 -15.39 8.59 4.33
CA SER A 248 -16.51 8.09 3.54
C SER A 248 -16.07 7.32 2.30
N VAL A 249 -16.94 6.41 1.84
CA VAL A 249 -16.89 5.84 0.49
C VAL A 249 -16.98 6.94 -0.58
N ASP A 250 -16.33 6.71 -1.72
CA ASP A 250 -16.38 7.63 -2.86
C ASP A 250 -17.24 7.10 -4.00
N VAL A 251 -17.14 5.79 -4.25
CA VAL A 251 -17.85 5.10 -5.33
C VAL A 251 -18.55 3.87 -4.75
N LEU A 252 -19.80 3.65 -5.14
CA LEU A 252 -20.58 2.49 -4.76
C LEU A 252 -20.96 1.71 -6.01
N LEU A 253 -20.47 0.47 -6.11
CA LEU A 253 -20.84 -0.47 -7.15
C LEU A 253 -22.18 -1.10 -6.81
N VAL A 254 -23.18 -0.89 -7.66
CA VAL A 254 -24.52 -1.47 -7.55
C VAL A 254 -24.66 -2.53 -8.63
N ASP A 255 -24.82 -3.79 -8.23
CA ASP A 255 -25.09 -4.89 -9.16
C ASP A 255 -26.55 -4.79 -9.68
N ASP A 256 -26.78 -5.17 -10.94
CA ASP A 256 -28.06 -4.94 -11.66
C ASP A 256 -29.29 -5.64 -11.07
N ALA A 257 -29.13 -6.55 -10.12
CA ALA A 257 -30.22 -7.35 -9.56
C ALA A 257 -31.05 -6.65 -8.46
N VAL A 258 -30.87 -5.34 -8.23
CA VAL A 258 -31.57 -4.62 -7.15
C VAL A 258 -32.79 -3.86 -7.68
N ASP A 259 -33.87 -4.59 -7.93
CA ASP A 259 -35.18 -4.03 -8.33
C ASP A 259 -35.92 -3.29 -7.19
N THR A 260 -35.32 -3.13 -6.00
CA THR A 260 -36.07 -2.77 -4.77
C THR A 260 -35.55 -1.60 -3.93
N ALA A 261 -34.55 -0.83 -4.36
CA ALA A 261 -33.96 0.23 -3.50
C ALA A 261 -33.65 1.57 -4.19
N MET A 262 -34.50 2.00 -5.13
CA MET A 262 -34.34 3.27 -5.86
C MET A 262 -34.12 4.49 -4.96
N ASP A 263 -34.92 4.62 -3.91
CA ASP A 263 -34.87 5.77 -3.02
C ASP A 263 -33.63 5.75 -2.12
N ALA A 264 -33.16 4.55 -1.74
CA ALA A 264 -31.92 4.39 -0.99
C ALA A 264 -30.70 4.79 -1.83
N ILE A 265 -30.63 4.34 -3.09
CA ILE A 265 -29.55 4.69 -4.02
C ILE A 265 -29.56 6.20 -4.30
N ARG A 266 -30.74 6.81 -4.46
CA ARG A 266 -30.87 8.28 -4.60
C ARG A 266 -30.36 9.01 -3.36
N ALA A 267 -30.74 8.58 -2.16
CA ALA A 267 -30.26 9.17 -0.91
C ALA A 267 -28.73 9.07 -0.75
N ILE A 268 -28.12 7.96 -1.20
CA ILE A 268 -26.67 7.80 -1.24
C ILE A 268 -26.05 8.78 -2.26
N GLN A 269 -26.62 8.87 -3.46
CA GLN A 269 -26.14 9.78 -4.50
C GLN A 269 -26.21 11.25 -4.07
N ASP A 270 -27.28 11.67 -3.39
CA ASP A 270 -27.44 13.03 -2.87
C ASP A 270 -26.39 13.42 -1.83
N SER A 271 -25.72 12.44 -1.21
CA SER A 271 -24.61 12.67 -0.29
C SER A 271 -23.26 12.96 -1.00
N GLY A 272 -23.23 12.80 -2.33
CA GLY A 272 -22.05 13.01 -3.18
C GLY A 272 -21.27 11.73 -3.50
N VAL A 273 -21.81 10.55 -3.19
CA VAL A 273 -21.22 9.25 -3.56
C VAL A 273 -21.55 8.92 -5.02
N VAL A 274 -20.54 8.51 -5.78
CA VAL A 274 -20.68 8.10 -7.18
C VAL A 274 -21.34 6.73 -7.23
N ILE A 275 -22.42 6.59 -8.00
CA ILE A 275 -23.04 5.29 -8.25
C ILE A 275 -22.48 4.70 -9.55
N LEU A 276 -21.90 3.52 -9.45
CA LEU A 276 -21.34 2.73 -10.55
C LEU A 276 -22.27 1.54 -10.80
N GLY A 277 -22.89 1.44 -11.98
CA GLY A 277 -23.81 0.35 -12.37
C GLY A 277 -23.27 -0.51 -13.51
N THR A 278 -23.87 -1.67 -13.76
CA THR A 278 -23.33 -2.67 -14.72
C THR A 278 -24.10 -2.79 -16.05
N GLU A 279 -25.42 -2.56 -16.11
CA GLU A 279 -26.16 -2.71 -17.40
C GLU A 279 -27.19 -1.61 -17.72
N GLU A 280 -27.91 -1.00 -16.77
CA GLU A 280 -28.91 0.04 -17.10
C GLU A 280 -28.93 1.30 -16.20
N ILE A 281 -29.11 2.44 -16.86
CA ILE A 281 -29.27 3.77 -16.24
C ILE A 281 -30.70 3.87 -15.71
N LEU A 282 -30.88 3.90 -14.39
CA LEU A 282 -32.20 4.13 -13.80
C LEU A 282 -32.75 5.51 -14.24
N PRO A 283 -34.05 5.63 -14.58
CA PRO A 283 -34.61 6.89 -15.05
C PRO A 283 -34.50 8.01 -13.99
N GLY A 284 -33.94 9.15 -14.38
CA GLY A 284 -33.96 10.40 -13.60
C GLY A 284 -32.77 10.66 -12.65
N SER A 285 -31.67 9.91 -12.72
CA SER A 285 -30.46 10.17 -11.91
C SER A 285 -29.43 11.03 -12.63
N THR A 286 -28.84 12.00 -11.94
CA THR A 286 -28.07 13.10 -12.56
C THR A 286 -26.62 12.73 -12.94
N VAL A 287 -26.02 11.66 -12.40
CA VAL A 287 -24.73 11.10 -12.88
C VAL A 287 -24.65 9.62 -12.51
N ARG A 288 -24.65 8.71 -13.48
CA ARG A 288 -24.25 7.31 -13.30
C ARG A 288 -23.08 7.01 -14.20
N LEU A 289 -22.08 6.31 -13.66
CA LEU A 289 -21.02 5.70 -14.45
C LEU A 289 -21.39 4.25 -14.70
N LEU A 290 -21.14 3.78 -15.91
CA LEU A 290 -21.24 2.37 -16.25
C LEU A 290 -19.89 1.70 -16.10
N VAL A 291 -19.87 0.48 -15.56
CA VAL A 291 -18.73 -0.41 -15.77
C VAL A 291 -18.77 -0.83 -17.24
N SER A 292 -17.68 -0.60 -17.96
CA SER A 292 -17.57 -0.98 -19.36
C SER A 292 -16.32 -1.81 -19.60
N GLU A 293 -16.45 -2.86 -20.39
CA GLU A 293 -15.29 -3.50 -21.00
C GLU A 293 -14.74 -2.63 -22.14
N PRO A 294 -13.44 -2.72 -22.47
CA PRO A 294 -12.85 -1.91 -23.53
C PRO A 294 -13.59 -2.05 -24.88
N SER A 295 -14.13 -3.25 -25.16
CA SER A 295 -14.92 -3.56 -26.37
C SER A 295 -16.31 -2.92 -26.39
N GLN A 296 -16.81 -2.42 -25.25
CA GLN A 296 -18.16 -1.85 -25.12
C GLN A 296 -18.17 -0.32 -25.21
N LEU A 297 -17.02 0.34 -25.41
CA LEU A 297 -16.91 1.80 -25.43
C LEU A 297 -17.80 2.49 -26.49
N ASP A 298 -18.12 1.81 -27.59
CA ASP A 298 -19.04 2.32 -28.61
C ASP A 298 -20.50 2.41 -28.12
N SER A 299 -20.88 1.56 -27.15
CA SER A 299 -22.22 1.55 -26.58
C SER A 299 -22.43 2.56 -25.45
N VAL A 300 -21.37 3.24 -24.99
CA VAL A 300 -21.44 4.22 -23.90
C VAL A 300 -22.10 5.51 -24.40
N ASN A 301 -23.39 5.66 -24.14
CA ASN A 301 -24.15 6.86 -24.52
C ASN A 301 -23.86 8.04 -23.58
N LEU A 302 -22.94 8.91 -24.00
CA LEU A 302 -22.53 10.15 -23.30
C LEU A 302 -23.68 11.13 -22.99
N GLY A 303 -24.82 11.05 -23.70
CA GLY A 303 -25.96 11.95 -23.48
C GLY A 303 -26.84 11.58 -22.29
N ARG A 304 -26.74 10.34 -21.76
CA ARG A 304 -27.51 9.85 -20.60
C ARG A 304 -26.62 9.38 -19.43
N ALA A 305 -25.42 8.90 -19.71
CA ALA A 305 -24.42 8.55 -18.70
C ALA A 305 -23.41 9.69 -18.54
N GLY A 306 -23.00 9.96 -17.30
CA GLY A 306 -21.92 10.91 -17.01
C GLY A 306 -20.53 10.36 -17.36
N GLY A 307 -20.43 9.43 -18.33
CA GLY A 307 -19.24 8.66 -18.68
C GLY A 307 -19.24 7.21 -18.17
N CYS A 308 -18.10 6.54 -18.24
CA CYS A 308 -17.92 5.17 -17.78
C CYS A 308 -16.63 4.98 -16.96
N ALA A 309 -16.62 3.92 -16.16
CA ALA A 309 -15.41 3.34 -15.62
C ALA A 309 -15.01 2.14 -16.50
N SER A 310 -13.84 2.20 -17.13
CA SER A 310 -13.41 1.12 -18.01
C SER A 310 -12.61 0.08 -17.24
N VAL A 311 -13.01 -1.18 -17.32
CA VAL A 311 -12.23 -2.29 -16.76
C VAL A 311 -11.00 -2.51 -17.63
N VAL A 312 -9.84 -2.66 -17.01
CA VAL A 312 -8.58 -2.98 -17.68
C VAL A 312 -7.91 -4.16 -16.98
N ARG A 313 -7.34 -5.08 -17.76
CA ARG A 313 -6.64 -6.28 -17.27
C ARG A 313 -5.18 -6.26 -17.66
N SER A 314 -4.85 -5.50 -18.71
CA SER A 314 -3.51 -5.41 -19.28
C SER A 314 -3.14 -4.00 -19.71
N ALA A 315 -1.85 -3.77 -19.96
CA ALA A 315 -1.37 -2.53 -20.56
C ALA A 315 -1.97 -2.31 -21.98
N GLU A 316 -2.22 -3.39 -22.71
CA GLU A 316 -2.82 -3.35 -24.04
C GLU A 316 -4.25 -2.80 -24.01
N ASP A 317 -5.05 -3.15 -23.00
CA ASP A 317 -6.40 -2.61 -22.83
C ASP A 317 -6.36 -1.08 -22.68
N VAL A 318 -5.43 -0.56 -21.87
CA VAL A 318 -5.25 0.87 -21.69
C VAL A 318 -4.89 1.54 -23.02
N GLU A 319 -3.96 0.96 -23.79
CA GLU A 319 -3.55 1.51 -25.07
C GLU A 319 -4.68 1.52 -26.10
N LYS A 320 -5.49 0.44 -26.17
CA LYS A 320 -6.70 0.37 -27.00
C LYS A 320 -7.68 1.48 -26.64
N ILE A 321 -7.93 1.69 -25.36
CA ILE A 321 -8.85 2.73 -24.88
C ILE A 321 -8.32 4.13 -25.23
N LEU A 322 -7.03 4.39 -25.03
CA LEU A 322 -6.44 5.71 -25.34
C LEU A 322 -6.39 6.02 -26.85
N ALA A 323 -6.38 4.99 -27.69
CA ALA A 323 -6.52 5.09 -29.15
C ALA A 323 -7.98 5.21 -29.62
N HIS A 324 -8.96 4.90 -28.76
CA HIS A 324 -10.36 4.85 -29.12
C HIS A 324 -10.98 6.27 -29.33
N PRO A 325 -11.86 6.48 -30.33
CA PRO A 325 -12.52 7.76 -30.54
C PRO A 325 -13.32 8.25 -29.32
N ASN A 326 -14.00 7.35 -28.63
CA ASN A 326 -14.84 7.65 -27.46
C ASN A 326 -14.08 7.72 -26.12
N LYS A 327 -12.75 7.81 -26.12
CA LYS A 327 -11.95 7.83 -24.87
C LYS A 327 -12.34 8.91 -23.86
N ALA A 328 -12.91 10.03 -24.32
CA ALA A 328 -13.42 11.10 -23.46
C ALA A 328 -14.60 10.67 -22.57
N ALA A 329 -15.24 9.54 -22.89
CA ALA A 329 -16.25 8.93 -22.03
C ALA A 329 -15.67 8.29 -20.77
N VAL A 330 -14.39 7.88 -20.81
CA VAL A 330 -13.76 7.17 -19.70
C VAL A 330 -13.37 8.15 -18.60
N ARG A 331 -13.99 7.97 -17.44
CA ARG A 331 -13.80 8.83 -16.26
C ARG A 331 -12.72 8.30 -15.34
N PHE A 332 -12.59 6.98 -15.24
CA PHE A 332 -11.47 6.30 -14.59
C PHE A 332 -11.32 4.87 -15.12
N PHE A 333 -10.14 4.29 -14.92
CA PHE A 333 -9.88 2.88 -15.14
C PHE A 333 -10.11 2.09 -13.85
N ILE A 334 -10.60 0.85 -13.98
CA ILE A 334 -10.61 -0.12 -12.90
C ILE A 334 -9.71 -1.29 -13.31
N PHE A 335 -8.57 -1.43 -12.64
CA PHE A 335 -7.67 -2.55 -12.87
C PHE A 335 -8.18 -3.79 -12.14
N LYS A 336 -8.59 -4.81 -12.88
CA LYS A 336 -9.06 -6.09 -12.36
C LYS A 336 -8.17 -7.21 -12.89
N PRO A 337 -7.15 -7.65 -12.13
CA PRO A 337 -6.21 -8.65 -12.62
C PRO A 337 -6.85 -10.03 -12.76
N GLU A 338 -6.51 -10.75 -13.82
CA GLU A 338 -6.80 -12.19 -13.99
C GLU A 338 -5.62 -13.07 -13.54
N SER A 339 -4.45 -12.46 -13.37
CA SER A 339 -3.20 -13.12 -12.95
C SER A 339 -3.12 -13.28 -11.43
N SER A 340 -2.46 -14.36 -10.98
CA SER A 340 -2.01 -14.53 -9.60
C SER A 340 -0.91 -13.54 -9.19
N CYS A 341 -0.13 -13.00 -10.14
CA CYS A 341 0.94 -12.01 -9.90
C CYS A 341 0.41 -10.56 -10.02
N ARG A 342 -0.55 -10.20 -9.18
CA ARG A 342 -1.30 -8.93 -9.26
C ARG A 342 -0.40 -7.69 -9.22
N VAL A 343 0.64 -7.69 -8.39
CA VAL A 343 1.59 -6.56 -8.27
C VAL A 343 2.36 -6.35 -9.56
N HIS A 344 2.88 -7.41 -10.17
CA HIS A 344 3.59 -7.32 -11.46
C HIS A 344 2.67 -6.79 -12.57
N ALA A 345 1.48 -7.39 -12.71
CA ALA A 345 0.50 -6.97 -13.70
C ALA A 345 0.08 -5.50 -13.48
N GLY A 346 -0.17 -5.10 -12.23
CA GLY A 346 -0.49 -3.73 -11.87
C GLY A 346 0.62 -2.74 -12.23
N ARG A 347 1.90 -3.09 -12.03
CA ARG A 347 3.04 -2.27 -12.46
C ARG A 347 3.08 -2.08 -13.98
N GLN A 348 2.73 -3.11 -14.77
CA GLN A 348 2.66 -2.97 -16.24
C GLN A 348 1.51 -2.07 -16.69
N VAL A 349 0.31 -2.26 -16.12
CA VAL A 349 -0.86 -1.40 -16.40
C VAL A 349 -0.56 0.05 -16.02
N ALA A 350 0.05 0.28 -14.86
CA ALA A 350 0.36 1.62 -14.39
C ALA A 350 1.35 2.36 -15.31
N LYS A 351 2.30 1.66 -15.95
CA LYS A 351 3.16 2.26 -16.98
C LYS A 351 2.37 2.79 -18.18
N ALA A 352 1.37 2.03 -18.64
CA ALA A 352 0.50 2.47 -19.74
C ALA A 352 -0.37 3.66 -19.31
N VAL A 353 -0.94 3.61 -18.11
CA VAL A 353 -1.82 4.68 -17.58
C VAL A 353 -1.06 5.99 -17.34
N ARG A 354 0.26 5.96 -17.03
CA ARG A 354 1.09 7.18 -16.90
C ARG A 354 1.12 8.05 -18.15
N LYS A 355 0.74 7.52 -19.33
CA LYS A 355 0.58 8.29 -20.58
C LYS A 355 -0.63 9.23 -20.57
N CYS A 356 -1.50 9.17 -19.54
CA CYS A 356 -2.69 10.00 -19.40
C CYS A 356 -2.94 10.43 -17.95
N ARG A 357 -3.92 11.31 -17.74
CA ARG A 357 -4.33 11.83 -16.42
C ARG A 357 -5.59 11.14 -15.85
N ILE A 358 -6.12 10.13 -16.54
CA ILE A 358 -7.31 9.38 -16.11
C ILE A 358 -6.95 8.55 -14.85
N PRO A 359 -7.73 8.63 -13.74
CA PRO A 359 -7.46 7.86 -12.52
C PRO A 359 -7.47 6.33 -12.73
N LEU A 360 -6.70 5.60 -11.92
CA LEU A 360 -6.62 4.12 -11.93
C LEU A 360 -7.02 3.56 -10.56
N LEU A 361 -8.19 2.95 -10.46
CA LEU A 361 -8.65 2.28 -9.24
C LEU A 361 -8.28 0.80 -9.29
N LEU A 362 -7.83 0.23 -8.17
CA LEU A 362 -7.39 -1.16 -8.10
C LEU A 362 -8.54 -2.03 -7.56
N TRP A 363 -9.01 -3.02 -8.32
CA TRP A 363 -10.07 -3.95 -7.91
C TRP A 363 -9.52 -5.36 -7.75
N PHE A 364 -9.22 -5.74 -6.51
CA PHE A 364 -8.77 -7.09 -6.17
C PHE A 364 -9.87 -7.83 -5.41
N THR A 365 -10.14 -9.06 -5.87
CA THR A 365 -11.14 -9.94 -5.28
C THR A 365 -10.46 -11.00 -4.41
N TYR A 366 -11.05 -11.27 -3.25
CA TYR A 366 -10.61 -12.33 -2.34
C TYR A 366 -11.75 -13.34 -2.15
N PRO A 367 -11.43 -14.62 -1.85
CA PRO A 367 -12.45 -15.61 -1.52
C PRO A 367 -13.34 -15.12 -0.38
N GLU A 368 -14.63 -15.46 -0.43
CA GLU A 368 -15.62 -14.99 0.55
C GLU A 368 -15.20 -15.34 1.99
N GLY A 369 -15.11 -14.29 2.82
CA GLY A 369 -14.73 -14.41 4.21
C GLY A 369 -13.24 -14.64 4.42
N ALA A 370 -12.39 -14.62 3.38
CA ALA A 370 -10.95 -14.80 3.55
C ALA A 370 -10.35 -13.79 4.53
N SER A 371 -10.83 -12.55 4.49
CA SER A 371 -10.43 -11.46 5.39
C SER A 371 -10.93 -11.63 6.83
N GLN A 372 -11.97 -12.45 7.05
CA GLN A 372 -12.49 -12.83 8.38
C GLN A 372 -12.07 -14.25 8.81
N ALA A 373 -11.56 -15.09 7.89
CA ALA A 373 -11.50 -16.53 8.04
C ALA A 373 -10.51 -16.94 9.13
N LYS A 374 -11.06 -17.06 10.34
CA LYS A 374 -10.46 -17.32 11.65
C LYS A 374 -10.00 -16.02 12.32
N ALA A 375 -10.60 -15.73 13.46
CA ALA A 375 -9.97 -14.92 14.50
C ALA A 375 -8.54 -15.47 14.73
N GLY A 376 -7.54 -14.86 14.08
CA GLY A 376 -6.16 -15.36 14.00
C GLY A 376 -5.56 -15.58 12.59
N SER A 377 -6.29 -15.39 11.49
CA SER A 377 -5.73 -15.46 10.13
C SER A 377 -5.31 -14.08 9.63
N ASP A 378 -4.10 -13.68 9.98
CA ASP A 378 -3.44 -12.50 9.41
C ASP A 378 -3.29 -12.59 7.88
N SER A 379 -3.46 -13.79 7.30
CA SER A 379 -3.10 -14.12 5.92
C SER A 379 -3.79 -13.30 4.85
N ALA A 380 -5.10 -13.06 4.92
CA ALA A 380 -5.79 -12.29 3.88
C ALA A 380 -5.54 -10.79 3.98
N VAL A 381 -5.53 -10.25 5.20
CA VAL A 381 -5.16 -8.85 5.46
C VAL A 381 -3.73 -8.59 5.01
N ILE A 382 -2.80 -9.49 5.36
CA ILE A 382 -1.40 -9.43 4.93
C ILE A 382 -1.27 -9.58 3.42
N LEU A 383 -1.99 -10.51 2.80
CA LEU A 383 -1.99 -10.69 1.34
C LEU A 383 -2.43 -9.41 0.63
N GLY A 384 -3.61 -8.89 0.95
CA GLY A 384 -4.09 -7.68 0.28
C GLY A 384 -3.26 -6.45 0.63
N ALA A 385 -2.75 -6.34 1.85
CA ALA A 385 -1.79 -5.29 2.20
C ALA A 385 -0.48 -5.40 1.41
N SER A 386 0.01 -6.61 1.14
CA SER A 386 1.20 -6.83 0.29
C SER A 386 0.93 -6.49 -1.17
N GLU A 387 -0.25 -6.85 -1.69
CA GLU A 387 -0.64 -6.64 -3.09
C GLU A 387 -0.95 -5.17 -3.39
N PHE A 388 -1.91 -4.58 -2.67
CA PHE A 388 -2.25 -3.17 -2.83
C PHE A 388 -1.11 -2.28 -2.36
N GLY A 389 -0.54 -2.59 -1.20
CA GLY A 389 0.55 -1.81 -0.62
C GLY A 389 1.77 -1.73 -1.52
N GLY A 390 2.15 -2.85 -2.16
CA GLY A 390 3.25 -2.88 -3.13
C GLY A 390 3.07 -1.92 -4.31
N LEU A 391 1.83 -1.73 -4.78
CA LEU A 391 1.52 -0.73 -5.81
C LEU A 391 1.47 0.69 -5.24
N PHE A 392 0.84 0.88 -4.08
CA PHE A 392 0.68 2.20 -3.47
C PHE A 392 1.98 2.82 -2.97
N VAL A 393 2.94 2.03 -2.46
CA VAL A 393 4.27 2.53 -2.07
C VAL A 393 5.11 2.93 -3.29
N ASP A 394 4.77 2.44 -4.48
CA ASP A 394 5.36 2.84 -5.76
C ASP A 394 4.62 4.04 -6.40
N GLY A 395 3.58 4.57 -5.73
CA GLY A 395 2.73 5.64 -6.27
C GLY A 395 1.84 5.19 -7.42
N LEU A 396 1.50 3.91 -7.48
CA LEU A 396 0.70 3.29 -8.53
C LEU A 396 -0.69 2.95 -7.99
N GLY A 397 -1.73 3.49 -8.64
CA GLY A 397 -3.11 3.38 -8.20
C GLY A 397 -3.57 4.61 -7.42
N ASP A 398 -4.81 5.01 -7.68
CA ASP A 398 -5.47 6.23 -7.18
C ASP A 398 -6.67 5.91 -6.29
N GLY A 399 -6.84 4.63 -5.94
CA GLY A 399 -7.89 4.16 -5.05
C GLY A 399 -8.01 2.64 -5.04
N VAL A 400 -8.87 2.16 -4.16
CA VAL A 400 -8.96 0.76 -3.77
C VAL A 400 -10.40 0.26 -3.85
N PHE A 401 -10.53 -0.97 -4.34
CA PHE A 401 -11.70 -1.80 -4.20
C PHE A 401 -11.24 -3.17 -3.70
N TRP A 402 -11.28 -3.35 -2.38
CA TRP A 402 -11.05 -4.62 -1.71
C TRP A 402 -12.36 -5.41 -1.71
N ASP A 403 -12.52 -6.33 -2.67
CA ASP A 403 -13.77 -7.06 -2.89
C ASP A 403 -13.70 -8.44 -2.21
N ASP A 404 -14.07 -8.49 -0.94
CA ASP A 404 -14.28 -9.71 -0.17
C ASP A 404 -15.75 -9.75 0.28
N ARG A 405 -16.50 -10.72 -0.24
CA ARG A 405 -17.95 -10.84 -0.01
C ARG A 405 -18.32 -11.26 1.41
N GLY A 406 -17.35 -11.72 2.21
CA GLY A 406 -17.62 -12.09 3.60
C GLY A 406 -17.48 -10.94 4.57
N LEU A 407 -16.99 -9.77 4.13
CA LEU A 407 -16.91 -8.57 4.96
C LEU A 407 -18.24 -7.81 4.94
N THR A 408 -18.61 -7.28 6.09
CA THR A 408 -19.63 -6.22 6.15
C THR A 408 -19.14 -4.96 5.45
N THR A 409 -20.07 -4.09 5.07
CA THR A 409 -19.72 -2.81 4.43
C THR A 409 -18.79 -1.95 5.30
N GLU A 410 -19.00 -1.94 6.62
CA GLU A 410 -18.16 -1.21 7.58
C GLU A 410 -16.74 -1.81 7.65
N GLU A 411 -16.60 -3.12 7.74
CA GLU A 411 -15.28 -3.77 7.79
C GLU A 411 -14.49 -3.57 6.49
N ALA A 412 -15.15 -3.71 5.34
CA ALA A 412 -14.52 -3.48 4.04
C ALA A 412 -14.06 -2.02 3.88
N ARG A 413 -14.87 -1.06 4.36
CA ARG A 413 -14.51 0.36 4.42
C ARG A 413 -13.28 0.58 5.29
N ASP A 414 -13.31 0.09 6.52
CA ASP A 414 -12.25 0.33 7.50
C ASP A 414 -10.93 -0.31 7.07
N LEU A 415 -10.97 -1.55 6.57
CA LEU A 415 -9.80 -2.24 6.02
C LEU A 415 -9.17 -1.45 4.86
N SER A 416 -10.00 -0.96 3.94
CA SER A 416 -9.55 -0.18 2.78
C SER A 416 -8.98 1.19 3.17
N LEU A 417 -9.59 1.88 4.13
CA LEU A 417 -9.06 3.15 4.65
C LEU A 417 -7.76 2.95 5.41
N ASN A 418 -7.64 1.89 6.22
CA ASN A 418 -6.42 1.56 6.95
C ASN A 418 -5.28 1.21 5.98
N LEU A 419 -5.57 0.50 4.89
CA LEU A 419 -4.63 0.20 3.81
C LEU A 419 -4.11 1.48 3.14
N MET A 420 -5.01 2.40 2.76
CA MET A 420 -4.62 3.68 2.17
C MET A 420 -3.82 4.54 3.15
N GLN A 421 -4.20 4.58 4.43
CA GLN A 421 -3.49 5.31 5.47
C GLN A 421 -2.08 4.74 5.71
N GLY A 422 -1.96 3.41 5.85
CA GLY A 422 -0.69 2.72 6.00
C GLY A 422 0.25 2.88 4.80
N SER A 423 -0.32 3.11 3.61
CA SER A 423 0.41 3.42 2.37
C SER A 423 0.65 4.93 2.17
N ARG A 424 0.30 5.76 3.17
CA ARG A 424 0.42 7.24 3.17
C ARG A 424 -0.36 7.93 2.04
N MET A 425 -1.44 7.31 1.58
CA MET A 425 -2.32 7.86 0.54
C MET A 425 -3.35 8.81 1.16
N ARG A 426 -4.38 8.27 1.81
CA ARG A 426 -5.48 9.01 2.43
C ARG A 426 -5.41 8.83 3.95
N LEU A 427 -5.30 9.94 4.67
CA LEU A 427 -5.33 9.96 6.14
C LEU A 427 -6.78 10.09 6.60
N SER A 428 -7.34 9.03 7.16
CA SER A 428 -8.75 9.00 7.62
C SER A 428 -8.89 9.14 9.13
N LYS A 429 -7.83 8.82 9.89
CA LYS A 429 -7.82 8.88 11.35
C LYS A 429 -6.43 9.24 11.88
N THR A 430 -6.38 9.76 13.11
CA THR A 430 -5.12 10.01 13.80
C THR A 430 -4.36 8.69 14.00
N GLU A 431 -3.08 8.67 13.60
CA GLU A 431 -2.18 7.53 13.83
C GLU A 431 -1.43 7.74 15.15
N PHE A 432 -1.51 6.78 16.06
CA PHE A 432 -0.73 6.77 17.28
C PHE A 432 0.55 5.97 17.01
N ILE A 433 1.68 6.68 16.97
CA ILE A 433 3.00 6.08 16.75
C ILE A 433 3.58 5.74 18.12
N SER A 434 3.85 4.46 18.35
CA SER A 434 4.46 4.00 19.60
C SER A 434 5.51 2.94 19.37
N CYS A 435 6.65 3.12 20.03
CA CYS A 435 7.78 2.19 19.97
C CYS A 435 7.42 0.89 20.69
N PRO A 436 7.49 -0.28 20.02
CA PRO A 436 7.13 -1.58 20.62
C PRO A 436 7.93 -1.90 21.89
N SER A 437 9.21 -1.50 21.93
CA SER A 437 10.09 -1.73 23.09
C SER A 437 9.69 -0.86 24.27
N CYS A 438 9.58 0.46 24.08
CA CYS A 438 9.18 1.39 25.13
C CYS A 438 7.75 1.13 25.63
N GLY A 439 6.88 0.72 24.70
CA GLY A 439 5.49 0.42 24.94
C GLY A 439 5.18 -0.91 25.63
N ARG A 440 6.18 -1.79 25.77
CA ARG A 440 6.03 -3.07 26.51
C ARG A 440 6.70 -3.03 27.87
N THR A 441 7.81 -2.31 27.98
CA THR A 441 8.63 -2.35 29.19
C THR A 441 8.34 -1.22 30.18
N LEU A 442 7.70 -0.12 29.76
CA LEU A 442 7.53 1.08 30.59
C LEU A 442 6.08 1.51 30.78
N PHE A 443 5.16 1.20 29.85
CA PHE A 443 3.77 1.67 29.89
C PHE A 443 2.83 0.62 29.32
N ASP A 444 1.67 0.37 29.94
CA ASP A 444 0.59 -0.35 29.27
C ASP A 444 -0.07 0.58 28.25
N LEU A 445 0.44 0.53 27.01
CA LEU A 445 -0.04 1.40 25.95
C LEU A 445 -1.48 1.09 25.53
N GLN A 446 -1.95 -0.14 25.71
CA GLN A 446 -3.31 -0.51 25.33
C GLN A 446 -4.30 0.23 26.23
N ASP A 447 -4.14 0.06 27.54
CA ASP A 447 -4.94 0.77 28.55
C ASP A 447 -4.81 2.29 28.42
N THR A 448 -3.58 2.79 28.22
CA THR A 448 -3.34 4.24 28.12
C THR A 448 -4.01 4.83 26.89
N THR A 449 -3.94 4.16 25.73
CA THR A 449 -4.56 4.63 24.49
C THR A 449 -6.08 4.59 24.58
N GLU A 450 -6.65 3.55 25.19
CA GLU A 450 -8.09 3.47 25.43
C GLU A 450 -8.60 4.59 26.35
N ARG A 451 -7.82 4.94 27.38
CA ARG A 451 -8.16 6.06 28.29
C ARG A 451 -8.13 7.41 27.60
N ILE A 452 -7.24 7.63 26.62
CA ILE A 452 -7.15 8.89 25.85
C ILE A 452 -8.25 8.99 24.77
N ARG A 453 -8.75 7.85 24.28
CA ARG A 453 -9.82 7.82 23.27
C ARG A 453 -11.23 8.09 23.82
N LYS A 454 -11.41 7.97 25.14
CA LYS A 454 -12.64 8.37 25.86
C LYS A 454 -12.61 9.86 26.16
#